data_AF-A0A2H4H1Y0-F1
#
_entry.id   AF-A0A2H4H1Y0-F1
#
_cell.length_a   1.000
_cell.length_b   1.000
_cell.length_c   1.000
_cell.angle_alpha   90.00
_cell.angle_beta   90.00
_cell.angle_gamma   90.00
#
_symmetry.space_group_name_H-M   'P 1'
#
loop_
_entity.id
_entity.type
_entity.pdbx_description
1 polymer ?
#
loop_
_entity_poly.entity_id
_entity_poly.type
_entity_poly.pdbx_seq_one_letter_code
_entity_poly.pdbx_strand_id
1 'polypeptide(L)' 'IKVKKILECICVNCGKLKADISDPNFADKIRHVRDPKARMAVVWAHCKTKMVCETDEPKEDGAEG' A
#
# COMPACT_ATOMS: atom_id res chain seq x y z
N ILE A 1 13.09 9.72 5.92
CA ILE A 1 12.16 9.03 4.99
C ILE A 1 12.43 9.60 3.60
N LYS A 2 12.44 8.79 2.52
CA LYS A 2 12.75 9.25 1.15
C LYS A 2 11.49 9.23 0.29
N VAL A 3 11.34 10.16 -0.66
CA VAL A 3 10.16 10.29 -1.54
C VAL A 3 9.81 8.96 -2.24
N LYS A 4 10.81 8.27 -2.79
CA LYS A 4 10.63 6.94 -3.40
C LYS A 4 9.88 5.95 -2.49
N LYS A 5 10.22 5.90 -1.20
CA LYS A 5 9.56 4.98 -0.24
C LYS A 5 8.09 5.35 -0.01
N ILE A 6 7.74 6.64 -0.06
CA ILE A 6 6.36 7.11 0.08
C ILE A 6 5.56 6.70 -1.16
N LEU A 7 6.12 6.91 -2.35
CA LEU A 7 5.49 6.50 -3.62
C LEU A 7 5.26 4.97 -3.69
N GLU A 8 6.15 4.18 -3.10
CA GLU A 8 5.99 2.72 -3.02
C GLU A 8 4.88 2.28 -2.03
N CYS A 9 4.40 3.18 -1.16
CA CYS A 9 3.31 2.91 -0.20
C CYS A 9 1.92 3.25 -0.73
N ILE A 10 1.83 4.04 -1.79
CA ILE A 10 0.57 4.47 -2.40
C ILE A 10 0.38 3.79 -3.75
N CYS A 11 -0.87 3.61 -4.15
CA CYS A 11 -1.23 3.21 -5.49
C CYS A 11 -1.03 4.39 -6.44
N VAL A 12 -0.26 4.20 -7.51
CA VAL A 12 -0.04 5.24 -8.53
C VAL A 12 -1.24 5.42 -9.47
N ASN A 13 -2.19 4.48 -9.47
CA ASN A 13 -3.43 4.57 -10.24
C ASN A 13 -4.48 5.42 -9.51
N CYS A 14 -4.78 5.09 -8.25
CA CYS A 14 -5.88 5.71 -7.50
C CYS A 14 -5.45 6.65 -6.35
N GLY A 15 -4.15 6.76 -6.07
CA GLY A 15 -3.60 7.64 -5.01
C GLY A 15 -3.83 7.15 -3.57
N LYS A 16 -4.58 6.06 -3.36
CA LYS A 16 -4.84 5.49 -2.02
C LYS A 16 -3.65 4.68 -1.50
N LEU A 17 -3.59 4.50 -0.18
CA LEU A 17 -2.62 3.60 0.44
C LEU A 17 -2.85 2.16 -0.02
N LYS A 18 -1.77 1.41 -0.28
CA LYS A 18 -1.86 -0.01 -0.67
C LYS A 18 -2.23 -0.93 0.50
N ALA A 19 -2.16 -0.45 1.74
CA ALA A 19 -2.54 -1.20 2.94
C ALA A 19 -3.00 -0.23 4.03
N ASP A 20 -4.03 -0.64 4.75
CA ASP A 20 -4.55 0.05 5.93
C ASP A 20 -4.94 -0.98 7.01
N ILE A 21 -5.57 -0.50 8.08
CA ILE A 21 -5.94 -1.31 9.26
C ILE A 21 -7.05 -2.35 8.98
N SER A 22 -7.63 -2.37 7.78
CA SER A 22 -8.57 -3.43 7.37
C SER A 22 -7.87 -4.76 7.11
N ASP A 23 -6.57 -4.75 6.75
CA ASP A 23 -5.72 -5.94 6.65
C ASP A 23 -5.19 -6.29 8.06
N PRO A 24 -5.66 -7.38 8.70
CA PRO A 24 -5.24 -7.73 10.06
C PRO A 24 -3.73 -7.95 10.16
N ASN A 25 -3.09 -8.49 9.11
CA ASN A 25 -1.65 -8.71 9.09
C ASN A 25 -0.88 -7.38 9.07
N PHE A 26 -1.42 -6.36 8.42
CA PHE A 26 -0.84 -5.03 8.45
C PHE A 26 -1.09 -4.35 9.80
N ALA A 27 -2.33 -4.39 10.30
CA ALA A 27 -2.74 -3.80 11.56
C ALA A 27 -1.86 -4.30 12.72
N ASP A 28 -1.66 -5.62 12.85
CA ASP A 28 -0.86 -6.20 13.93
C ASP A 28 0.61 -5.78 13.87
N LYS A 29 1.17 -5.67 12.67
CA LYS A 29 2.56 -5.22 12.46
C LYS A 29 2.77 -3.76 12.87
N ILE A 30 1.78 -2.89 12.65
CA ILE A 30 1.93 -1.46 12.94
C ILE A 30 1.43 -1.06 14.34
N ARG A 31 0.52 -1.82 14.97
CA ARG A 31 -0.18 -1.38 16.20
C ARG A 31 0.76 -1.07 17.36
N HIS A 32 1.89 -1.76 17.46
CA HIS A 32 2.83 -1.60 18.56
C HIS A 32 4.01 -0.67 18.24
N VAL A 33 4.18 -0.25 16.99
CA VAL A 33 5.35 0.51 16.56
C VAL A 33 5.10 1.99 16.79
N ARG A 34 5.59 2.50 17.93
CA ARG A 34 5.40 3.91 18.33
C ARG A 34 6.35 4.86 17.62
N ASP A 35 7.60 4.45 17.39
CA ASP A 35 8.60 5.29 16.72
C ASP A 35 8.17 5.55 15.26
N PRO A 36 8.01 6.82 14.83
CA PRO A 36 7.53 7.14 13.49
C PRO A 36 8.44 6.62 12.38
N LYS A 37 9.77 6.60 12.61
CA LYS A 37 10.75 6.18 11.61
C LYS A 37 10.72 4.66 11.43
N ALA A 38 10.65 3.90 12.51
CA ALA A 38 10.47 2.46 12.51
C ALA A 38 9.11 2.08 11.93
N ARG A 39 8.03 2.78 12.31
CA ARG A 39 6.69 2.55 11.77
C ARG A 39 6.67 2.70 10.26
N MET A 40 7.28 3.77 9.72
CA MET A 40 7.37 3.93 8.27
C MET A 40 8.20 2.83 7.59
N ALA A 41 9.25 2.31 8.25
CA ALA A 41 10.02 1.19 7.69
C ALA A 41 9.18 -0.08 7.57
N VAL A 42 8.33 -0.37 8.57
CA VAL A 42 7.39 -1.50 8.56
C VAL A 42 6.32 -1.30 7.49
N VAL A 43 5.71 -0.11 7.42
CA VAL A 43 4.71 0.23 6.41
C VAL A 43 5.28 0.05 5.00
N TRP A 44 6.46 0.61 4.74
CA TRP A 44 7.13 0.48 3.46
C TRP A 44 7.47 -0.97 3.11
N ALA A 45 7.97 -1.75 4.06
CA ALA A 45 8.31 -3.14 3.83
C ALA A 45 7.08 -3.99 3.44
N HIS A 46 5.91 -3.66 3.99
CA HIS A 46 4.64 -4.29 3.61
C HIS A 46 4.18 -3.82 2.22
N CYS A 47 4.05 -2.51 2.01
CA CYS A 47 3.45 -1.96 0.80
C CYS A 47 4.31 -2.14 -0.47
N LYS A 48 5.65 -2.20 -0.37
CA LYS A 48 6.51 -2.37 -1.54
C LYS A 48 6.27 -3.68 -2.30
N THR A 49 5.67 -4.67 -1.64
CA THR A 49 5.37 -5.99 -2.21
C THR A 49 3.98 -6.06 -2.84
N LYS A 50 3.10 -5.08 -2.54
CA LYS A 50 1.76 -5.01 -3.11
C LYS A 50 1.80 -4.34 -4.48
N MET A 51 1.43 -5.11 -5.51
CA MET A 51 1.38 -4.64 -6.91
C MET A 51 -0.04 -4.57 -7.48
N VAL A 52 -1.05 -4.99 -6.70
CA VAL A 52 -2.46 -4.98 -7.12
C VAL A 52 -3.17 -3.80 -6.46
N CYS A 53 -4.04 -3.15 -7.23
CA CYS A 53 -4.95 -2.11 -6.74
C CYS A 53 -6.29 -2.77 -6.38
N GLU A 54 -6.65 -2.79 -5.10
CA GLU A 54 -7.93 -3.39 -4.64
C GLU A 54 -9.16 -2.60 -5.08
N THR A 55 -8.99 -1.38 -5.59
CA THR A 55 -10.07 -0.54 -6.16
C THR A 55 -10.19 -0.67 -7.67
N ASP A 56 -9.29 -1.41 -8.34
CA ASP A 56 -9.52 -1.79 -9.72
C ASP A 56 -10.55 -2.93 -9.70
N GLU A 57 -11.82 -2.60 -9.89
CA GLU A 57 -12.70 -3.52 -10.61
C GLU A 57 -11.96 -3.95 -11.87
N PRO A 58 -11.94 -5.25 -12.22
CA PRO A 58 -11.28 -5.69 -13.43
C PRO A 58 -11.90 -4.89 -14.57
N LYS A 59 -11.12 -4.00 -15.19
CA LYS A 59 -11.48 -3.51 -16.50
C LYS A 59 -11.57 -4.75 -17.37
N GLU A 60 -12.80 -5.09 -17.76
CA GLU A 60 -13.06 -6.10 -18.78
C GLU A 60 -12.18 -5.75 -19.98
N ASP A 61 -11.17 -6.57 -20.22
CA ASP A 61 -10.43 -6.56 -21.47
C ASP A 61 -11.38 -7.15 -22.52
N GLY A 62 -12.06 -6.29 -23.27
CA GLY A 62 -13.00 -6.73 -24.30
C GLY A 62 -13.87 -5.65 -24.93
N ALA A 63 -13.30 -4.82 -25.80
CA ALA A 63 -13.86 -4.48 -27.13
C ALA A 63 -13.00 -3.41 -27.83
N GLU A 64 -12.61 -3.73 -29.06
CA GLU A 64 -11.87 -2.90 -30.01
C GLU A 64 -12.59 -1.60 -30.40
N GLY A 65 -11.79 -0.59 -30.80
CA GLY A 65 -12.20 0.66 -31.44
C GLY A 65 -11.01 1.56 -31.72
#